data_AF-A0A1L5R8L5-F1
#
_entry.id   AF-A0A1L5R8L5-F1
#
_cell.length_a   1.000
_cell.length_b   1.000
_cell.length_c   1.000
_cell.angle_alpha   90.00
_cell.angle_beta   90.00
_cell.angle_gamma   90.00
#
_symmetry.space_group_name_H-M   'P 1'
#
loop_
_entity.id
_entity.type
_entity.pdbx_description
1 polymer ?
#
loop_
_entity_poly.entity_id
_entity_poly.type
_entity_poly.pdbx_seq_one_letter_code
_entity_poly.pdbx_strand_id
1 'polypeptide(L)'
;MKRWIGMFAVLLFTQAASAAGQSVYQELACRSNDPFVFCTQGCKDEDKNWTPIDPISGTWVAVPGYCPWPTSTGPCCVGNVCFNVWTQTAVKAVGQYMSICPQAKKQGQWKGKQRPEKVPFDH
;
A
#
# COMPACT_ATOMS: atom_id res chain seq x y z
N MET A 1 44.09 32.66 41.28
CA MET A 1 42.70 32.21 40.99
C MET A 1 42.73 31.42 39.70
N LYS A 2 42.65 30.09 39.78
CA LYS A 2 42.81 29.21 38.61
C LYS A 2 42.00 27.94 38.86
N ARG A 3 41.40 27.41 37.79
CA ARG A 3 40.83 26.06 37.63
C ARG A 3 39.37 25.85 38.02
N TRP A 4 38.44 26.46 37.30
CA TRP A 4 37.10 25.90 37.14
C TRP A 4 36.67 26.15 35.69
N ILE A 5 35.80 25.31 35.14
CA ILE A 5 35.38 25.22 33.72
C ILE A 5 36.23 24.23 32.92
N GLY A 6 35.97 22.95 33.16
CA GLY A 6 36.47 21.87 32.32
C GLY A 6 35.63 20.61 32.50
N MET A 7 34.31 20.73 32.58
CA MET A 7 33.43 19.57 32.74
C MET A 7 31.98 19.87 32.33
N PHE A 8 31.77 20.40 31.11
CA PHE A 8 30.41 20.58 30.57
C PHE A 8 30.32 20.42 29.03
N ALA A 9 31.27 19.71 28.41
CA ALA A 9 31.35 19.62 26.95
C ALA A 9 31.44 18.19 26.41
N VAL A 10 30.88 17.18 27.09
CA VAL A 10 30.94 15.76 26.64
C VAL A 10 29.57 15.07 26.62
N LEU A 11 28.44 15.79 26.64
CA LEU A 11 27.10 15.17 26.71
C LEU A 11 26.14 15.53 25.57
N LEU A 12 26.60 16.18 24.49
CA LEU A 12 25.71 16.63 23.40
C LEU A 12 25.88 15.90 22.06
N PHE A 13 26.58 14.76 21.98
CA PHE A 13 26.87 14.08 20.71
C PHE A 13 26.28 12.67 20.53
N THR A 14 25.39 12.18 21.41
CA THR A 14 24.89 10.79 21.32
C THR A 14 23.43 10.62 20.88
N GLN A 15 22.72 11.68 20.46
CA GLN A 15 21.31 11.55 20.05
C GLN A 15 21.04 12.06 18.63
N ALA A 16 21.68 11.44 17.64
CA ALA A 16 21.32 11.62 16.22
C ALA A 16 21.13 10.29 15.46
N ALA A 17 20.96 9.18 16.19
CA ALA A 17 20.77 7.87 15.60
C ALA A 17 19.46 7.25 16.11
N SER A 18 18.35 7.51 15.41
CA SER A 18 17.19 6.58 15.22
C SER A 18 16.01 7.32 14.59
N ALA A 19 16.14 7.79 13.34
CA ALA A 19 14.97 8.18 12.52
C ALA A 19 15.00 7.50 11.14
N ALA A 20 15.70 6.36 11.05
CA ALA A 20 15.66 5.49 9.89
C ALA A 20 14.70 4.32 10.18
N GLY A 21 13.49 4.39 9.61
CA GLY A 21 12.72 3.18 9.27
C GLY A 21 11.87 2.55 10.37
N GLN A 22 11.12 3.33 11.16
CA GLN A 22 9.91 2.76 11.77
C GLN A 22 8.81 2.70 10.70
N SER A 23 8.78 1.62 9.92
CA SER A 23 7.59 1.30 9.12
C SER A 23 6.47 0.99 10.11
N VAL A 24 5.57 1.95 10.32
CA VAL A 24 4.31 1.69 11.04
C VAL A 24 3.60 0.59 10.26
N TYR A 25 3.45 -0.57 10.88
CA TYR A 25 2.66 -1.66 10.30
C TYR A 25 1.24 -1.14 10.07
N GLN A 26 0.78 -1.24 8.82
CA GLN A 26 -0.55 -0.84 8.42
C GLN A 26 -1.31 -2.07 7.94
N GLU A 27 -2.45 -2.34 8.58
CA GLU A 27 -3.34 -3.42 8.17
C GLU A 27 -3.96 -3.12 6.78
N LEU A 28 -3.87 -4.10 5.88
CA LEU A 28 -4.44 -4.00 4.53
C LEU A 28 -5.96 -4.14 4.57
N ALA A 29 -6.64 -3.38 3.72
CA ALA A 29 -8.09 -3.33 3.64
C ALA A 29 -8.73 -4.63 3.12
N CYS A 30 -7.95 -5.48 2.44
CA CYS A 30 -8.40 -6.74 1.87
C CYS A 30 -7.23 -7.74 1.79
N ARG A 31 -7.50 -8.97 1.31
CA ARG A 31 -6.51 -10.05 1.15
C ARG A 31 -5.88 -10.53 2.45
N SER A 32 -6.63 -10.51 3.55
CA SER A 32 -6.21 -11.07 4.85
C SER A 32 -4.82 -10.61 5.29
N ASN A 33 -4.48 -9.35 4.98
CA ASN A 33 -3.19 -8.75 5.26
C ASN A 33 -1.98 -9.48 4.62
N ASP A 34 -2.16 -10.13 3.46
CA ASP A 34 -1.09 -10.67 2.63
C ASP A 34 -0.60 -9.60 1.63
N PRO A 35 0.58 -8.99 1.85
CA PRO A 35 1.10 -7.94 0.98
C PRO A 35 1.50 -8.46 -0.41
N PHE A 36 1.86 -9.75 -0.54
CA PHE A 36 2.23 -10.30 -1.84
C PHE A 36 0.99 -10.42 -2.73
N VAL A 37 -0.07 -11.07 -2.24
CA VAL A 37 -1.34 -11.20 -2.98
C VAL A 37 -1.95 -9.83 -3.23
N PHE A 38 -1.95 -8.95 -2.22
CA PHE A 38 -2.46 -7.59 -2.36
C PHE A 38 -1.73 -6.77 -3.42
N CYS A 39 -0.39 -6.69 -3.37
CA CYS A 39 0.36 -5.89 -4.33
C CYS A 39 0.36 -6.50 -5.74
N THR A 40 0.16 -7.81 -5.89
CA THR A 40 0.14 -8.46 -7.21
C THR A 40 -1.25 -8.58 -7.82
N GLN A 41 -2.31 -8.57 -7.00
CA GLN A 41 -3.68 -8.86 -7.47
C GLN A 41 -4.74 -7.84 -7.04
N GLY A 42 -4.45 -6.93 -6.10
CA GLY A 42 -5.46 -6.05 -5.50
C GLY A 42 -6.48 -6.84 -4.69
N CYS A 43 -7.67 -6.30 -4.46
CA CYS A 43 -8.76 -7.01 -3.78
C CYS A 43 -9.42 -8.09 -4.67
N LYS A 44 -10.46 -8.76 -4.16
CA LYS A 44 -11.28 -9.75 -4.88
C LYS A 44 -12.77 -9.44 -4.73
N ASP A 45 -13.61 -10.20 -5.44
CA ASP A 45 -15.06 -10.16 -5.34
C ASP A 45 -15.63 -8.75 -5.56
N GLU A 46 -16.54 -8.29 -4.70
CA GLU A 46 -17.19 -6.97 -4.79
C GLU A 46 -16.20 -5.80 -4.72
N ASP A 47 -15.04 -5.99 -4.08
CA ASP A 47 -13.99 -4.99 -3.94
C ASP A 47 -13.00 -4.97 -5.13
N LYS A 48 -13.20 -5.83 -6.13
CA LYS A 48 -12.37 -5.87 -7.35
C LYS A 48 -12.74 -4.75 -8.33
N ASN A 49 -12.60 -3.49 -7.92
CA ASN A 49 -12.91 -2.32 -8.76
C ASN A 49 -11.69 -1.79 -9.53
N TRP A 50 -10.48 -2.26 -9.20
CA TRP A 50 -9.22 -1.94 -9.86
C TRP A 50 -8.27 -3.14 -9.85
N THR A 51 -7.23 -3.10 -10.68
CA THR A 51 -6.19 -4.15 -10.78
C THR A 51 -4.80 -3.51 -10.82
N PRO A 52 -3.82 -4.01 -10.03
CA PRO A 52 -2.42 -3.64 -10.16
C PRO A 52 -1.89 -3.85 -11.58
N ILE A 53 -1.12 -2.90 -12.11
CA ILE A 53 -0.36 -3.08 -13.34
C ILE A 53 1.10 -3.40 -12.98
N ASP A 54 1.72 -2.49 -12.24
CA ASP A 54 3.07 -2.69 -11.70
C ASP A 54 3.15 -2.14 -10.27
N PRO A 55 3.38 -3.01 -9.25
CA PRO A 55 3.46 -2.60 -7.86
C PRO A 55 4.66 -1.72 -7.54
N ILE A 56 5.73 -1.78 -8.33
CA ILE A 56 6.95 -0.99 -8.09
C ILE A 56 6.73 0.46 -8.47
N SER A 57 6.09 0.72 -9.60
CA SER A 57 5.65 2.07 -10.00
C SER A 57 4.35 2.51 -9.32
N GLY A 58 3.66 1.62 -8.60
CA GLY A 58 2.38 1.90 -7.96
C GLY A 58 1.26 2.16 -8.97
N THR A 59 1.41 1.66 -10.20
CA THR A 59 0.45 1.84 -11.29
C THR A 59 -0.66 0.80 -11.20
N TRP A 60 -1.87 1.23 -11.54
CA TRP A 60 -3.08 0.42 -11.48
C TRP A 60 -4.05 0.90 -12.57
N VAL A 61 -5.07 0.08 -12.85
CA VAL A 61 -6.17 0.43 -13.76
C VAL A 61 -7.50 0.07 -13.13
N ALA A 62 -8.52 0.86 -13.40
CA ALA A 62 -9.90 0.50 -13.05
C ALA A 62 -10.32 -0.77 -13.80
N VAL A 63 -11.09 -1.63 -13.14
CA VAL A 63 -11.72 -2.79 -13.80
C VAL A 63 -12.81 -2.27 -14.74
N PRO A 64 -12.97 -2.84 -15.95
CA PRO A 64 -14.03 -2.42 -16.87
C PRO A 64 -15.41 -2.38 -16.21
N GLY A 65 -16.15 -1.30 -16.46
CA GLY A 65 -17.46 -1.05 -15.86
C GLY A 65 -17.42 -0.25 -14.55
N TYR A 66 -16.25 -0.05 -13.95
CA TYR A 66 -16.05 0.86 -12.83
C TYR A 66 -15.50 2.21 -13.25
N CYS A 67 -15.69 3.20 -12.39
CA CYS A 67 -15.18 4.55 -12.58
C CYS A 67 -13.66 4.53 -12.86
N PRO A 68 -13.14 5.32 -13.81
CA PRO A 68 -11.69 5.30 -14.11
C PRO A 68 -10.81 5.84 -12.97
N TRP A 69 -11.39 6.50 -11.98
CA TRP A 69 -10.72 7.01 -10.78
C TRP A 69 -11.47 6.60 -9.50
N PRO A 70 -10.80 6.58 -8.33
CA PRO A 70 -11.42 6.12 -7.09
C PRO A 70 -12.59 7.03 -6.71
N THR A 71 -13.80 6.48 -6.79
CA THR A 71 -15.05 7.21 -6.55
C THR A 71 -16.00 6.33 -5.79
N SER A 72 -16.38 6.69 -4.57
CA SER A 72 -17.28 5.89 -3.73
C SER A 72 -18.65 6.52 -3.49
N THR A 73 -18.86 7.75 -3.96
CA THR A 73 -20.13 8.46 -3.82
C THR A 73 -20.47 9.21 -5.11
N GLY A 74 -21.77 9.37 -5.37
CA GLY A 74 -22.27 10.12 -6.52
C GLY A 74 -22.13 9.40 -7.87
N PRO A 75 -22.52 10.06 -8.98
CA PRO A 75 -22.39 9.49 -10.31
C PRO A 75 -20.95 9.59 -10.82
N CYS A 76 -20.46 8.55 -11.50
CA CYS A 76 -19.25 8.62 -12.30
C CYS A 76 -19.61 8.42 -13.78
N CYS A 77 -19.63 9.51 -14.55
CA CYS A 77 -19.95 9.45 -15.97
C CYS A 77 -18.86 10.16 -16.80
N VAL A 78 -18.47 9.55 -17.91
CA VAL A 78 -17.53 10.11 -18.91
C VAL A 78 -18.30 10.25 -20.21
N GLY A 79 -18.63 11.49 -20.57
CA GLY A 79 -19.56 11.76 -21.67
C GLY A 79 -20.93 11.14 -21.38
N ASN A 80 -21.40 10.29 -22.29
CA ASN A 80 -22.72 9.65 -22.21
C ASN A 80 -22.69 8.27 -21.53
N VAL A 81 -21.55 7.84 -20.99
CA VAL A 81 -21.39 6.55 -20.33
C VAL A 81 -21.23 6.76 -18.84
N CYS A 82 -22.05 6.09 -18.04
CA CYS A 82 -21.92 6.05 -16.60
C CYS A 82 -21.37 4.70 -16.14
N PHE A 83 -20.50 4.75 -15.14
CA PHE A 83 -19.78 3.61 -14.57
C PHE A 83 -20.24 3.36 -13.15
N ASN A 84 -20.00 2.14 -12.67
CA ASN A 84 -20.19 1.81 -11.27
C ASN A 84 -19.20 2.58 -10.39
N VAL A 85 -19.68 3.06 -9.27
CA VAL A 85 -18.80 3.53 -8.18
C VAL A 85 -18.05 2.36 -7.58
N TRP A 86 -16.92 2.68 -6.97
CA TRP A 86 -16.08 1.74 -6.24
C TRP A 86 -16.64 1.54 -4.83
N THR A 87 -16.35 0.39 -4.23
CA THR A 87 -16.61 0.19 -2.80
C THR A 87 -15.67 1.07 -1.97
N GLN A 88 -16.07 1.39 -0.74
CA GLN A 88 -15.23 2.11 0.21
C GLN A 88 -13.92 1.34 0.49
N THR A 89 -14.00 0.01 0.54
CA THR A 89 -12.83 -0.86 0.70
C THR A 89 -11.87 -0.75 -0.47
N ALA A 90 -12.36 -0.76 -1.72
CA ALA A 90 -11.52 -0.62 -2.90
C ALA A 90 -10.82 0.74 -2.99
N VAL A 91 -11.52 1.83 -2.61
CA VAL A 91 -10.94 3.18 -2.52
C VAL A 91 -9.83 3.23 -1.46
N LYS A 92 -10.07 2.66 -0.27
CA LYS A 92 -9.03 2.55 0.75
C LYS A 92 -7.85 1.72 0.22
N ALA A 93 -8.13 0.55 -0.36
CA ALA A 93 -7.14 -0.39 -0.86
C ALA A 93 -6.23 0.21 -1.94
N VAL A 94 -6.76 0.96 -2.92
CA VAL A 94 -5.89 1.56 -3.94
C VAL A 94 -4.94 2.60 -3.34
N GLY A 95 -5.40 3.36 -2.33
CA GLY A 95 -4.56 4.29 -1.59
C GLY A 95 -3.44 3.57 -0.84
N GLN A 96 -3.76 2.44 -0.20
CA GLN A 96 -2.77 1.58 0.47
C GLN A 96 -1.78 0.96 -0.53
N TYR A 97 -2.25 0.53 -1.70
CA TYR A 97 -1.42 0.01 -2.78
C TYR A 97 -0.40 1.03 -3.24
N MET A 98 -0.84 2.26 -3.51
CA MET A 98 0.03 3.35 -3.94
C MET A 98 1.07 3.77 -2.88
N SER A 99 0.77 3.61 -1.58
CA SER A 99 1.71 3.99 -0.51
C SER A 99 2.66 2.85 -0.09
N ILE A 100 2.19 1.61 -0.10
CA ILE A 100 2.93 0.45 0.43
C ILE A 100 3.74 -0.26 -0.67
N CYS A 101 3.11 -0.59 -1.80
CA CYS A 101 3.72 -1.49 -2.77
C CYS A 101 4.98 -0.92 -3.45
N PRO A 102 5.05 0.39 -3.77
CA PRO A 102 6.26 1.00 -4.32
C PRO A 102 7.48 1.00 -3.38
N GLN A 103 7.28 0.77 -2.08
CA GLN A 103 8.40 0.65 -1.13
C GLN A 103 9.20 -0.65 -1.36
N ALA A 104 8.63 -1.61 -2.08
CA ALA A 104 9.37 -2.79 -2.51
C ALA A 104 10.41 -2.40 -3.58
N LYS A 105 11.68 -2.74 -3.35
CA LYS A 105 12.76 -2.47 -4.32
C LYS A 105 12.71 -3.35 -5.57
N LYS A 106 11.97 -4.45 -5.52
CA LYS A 106 11.79 -5.41 -6.61
C LYS A 106 10.56 -6.27 -6.37
N GLN A 107 9.94 -6.74 -7.45
CA GLN A 107 8.89 -7.73 -7.38
C GLN A 107 9.49 -9.14 -7.22
N GLY A 108 8.97 -9.90 -6.27
CA GLY A 108 9.27 -11.33 -6.14
C GLY A 108 8.38 -12.17 -7.06
N GLN A 109 8.89 -13.31 -7.50
CA GLN A 109 8.05 -14.33 -8.15
C GLN A 109 7.52 -15.30 -7.10
N TRP A 110 6.24 -15.66 -7.18
CA TRP A 110 5.67 -16.70 -6.34
C TRP A 110 6.30 -18.05 -6.70
N LYS A 111 6.74 -18.80 -5.68
CA LYS A 111 7.38 -20.13 -5.85
C LYS A 111 6.61 -21.29 -5.21
N GLY A 112 5.42 -21.01 -4.68
CA GLY A 112 4.56 -22.05 -4.10
C GLY A 112 3.92 -22.94 -5.16
N LYS A 113 3.53 -24.16 -4.77
CA LYS A 113 2.89 -25.14 -5.68
C LYS A 113 1.48 -24.75 -6.11
N GLN A 114 0.74 -24.05 -5.25
CA GLN A 114 -0.62 -23.57 -5.50
C GLN A 114 -0.61 -22.08 -5.80
N ARG A 115 -1.71 -21.53 -6.32
CA ARG A 115 -1.85 -20.10 -6.57
C ARG A 115 -1.76 -19.31 -5.25
N PRO A 116 -1.05 -18.17 -5.21
CA PRO A 116 -0.77 -17.44 -3.97
C PRO A 116 -2.04 -17.02 -3.23
N GLU A 117 -3.11 -16.65 -3.96
CA GLU A 117 -4.40 -16.27 -3.37
C GLU A 117 -5.13 -17.43 -2.66
N LYS A 118 -4.64 -18.68 -2.75
CA LYS A 118 -5.23 -19.85 -2.11
C LYS A 118 -4.36 -20.46 -1.00
N VAL A 119 -3.25 -19.83 -0.61
CA VAL A 119 -2.27 -20.41 0.33
C VAL A 119 -2.01 -19.47 1.52
N PRO A 120 -2.15 -19.91 2.78
CA PRO A 120 -2.57 -21.25 3.21
C PRO A 120 -4.10 -21.47 3.14
N PHE A 121 -4.85 -20.41 2.87
CA PHE A 121 -6.29 -20.40 2.65
C PHE A 121 -6.64 -19.36 1.56
N ASP A 122 -7.93 -19.20 1.27
CA ASP A 122 -8.43 -18.27 0.25
C ASP A 122 -8.46 -16.80 0.73
N HIS A 123 -7.47 -16.00 0.31
CA HIS A 123 -7.26 -14.59 0.69
C HIS A 123 -8.18 -13.61 -0.02
#